data_AF-A0A1H9SL09-F1
#
_entry.id   AF-A0A1H9SL09-F1
#
_cell.length_a   1.000
_cell.length_b   1.000
_cell.length_c   1.000
_cell.angle_alpha   90.00
_cell.angle_beta   90.00
_cell.angle_gamma   90.00
#
_symmetry.space_group_name_H-M   'P 1'
#
loop_
_entity.id
_entity.type
_entity.pdbx_description
1 polymer ?
#
loop_
_entity_poly.entity_id
_entity_poly.type
_entity_poly.pdbx_seq_one_letter_code
_entity_poly.pdbx_strand_id
1 'polypeptide(L)'
;MDRQLLEPSQMDGHLTYRFDSAARSVALLPARCKLGRHTLGHSQFRAVVHDGEAHISCLACATDGADHFWRLASTSPAPASAELSDERYDELALRRTQMALSQAGLHGA
;
A
#
# COMPACT_ATOMS: atom_id res chain seq x y z
N MET A 1 -14.51 -20.47 -21.27
CA MET A 1 -14.33 -20.66 -19.81
C MET A 1 -12.83 -20.83 -19.63
N ASP A 2 -12.05 -19.92 -19.06
CA ASP A 2 -12.19 -19.26 -17.76
C ASP A 2 -11.65 -17.82 -17.82
N ARG A 3 -12.56 -16.85 -17.74
CA ARG A 3 -12.20 -15.52 -17.24
C ARG A 3 -12.10 -15.68 -15.73
N GLN A 4 -10.99 -16.22 -15.24
CA GLN A 4 -10.59 -15.93 -13.86
C GLN A 4 -10.57 -14.42 -13.80
N LEU A 5 -11.64 -13.85 -13.23
CA LEU A 5 -11.69 -12.45 -12.88
C LEU A 5 -10.35 -12.21 -12.21
N LEU A 6 -9.55 -11.32 -12.82
CA LEU A 6 -8.58 -10.57 -12.07
C LEU A 6 -9.43 -9.87 -11.00
N GLU A 7 -9.65 -10.56 -9.87
CA GLU A 7 -10.20 -9.91 -8.70
C GLU A 7 -9.35 -8.67 -8.55
N PRO A 8 -9.93 -7.46 -8.57
CA PRO A 8 -9.15 -6.26 -8.41
C PRO A 8 -8.48 -6.44 -7.06
N SER A 9 -7.19 -6.76 -7.09
CA SER A 9 -6.46 -7.22 -5.91
C SER A 9 -6.72 -6.18 -4.84
N GLN A 10 -7.43 -6.56 -3.78
CA GLN A 10 -8.13 -5.61 -2.93
C GLN A 10 -7.25 -4.40 -2.59
N MET A 11 -7.74 -3.19 -2.91
CA MET A 11 -6.99 -1.98 -2.59
C MET A 11 -6.85 -1.88 -1.07
N ASP A 12 -5.62 -1.67 -0.60
CA ASP A 12 -5.33 -1.55 0.81
C ASP A 12 -5.74 -0.16 1.36
N GLY A 13 -5.90 0.83 0.47
CA GLY A 13 -6.39 2.15 0.82
C GLY A 13 -6.10 3.21 -0.24
N HIS A 14 -6.03 4.47 0.19
CA HIS A 14 -5.69 5.61 -0.66
C HIS A 14 -4.28 6.11 -0.33
N LEU A 15 -3.53 6.51 -1.36
CA LEU A 15 -2.24 7.15 -1.18
C LEU A 15 -2.47 8.57 -0.66
N THR A 16 -1.82 8.89 0.45
CA THR A 16 -1.89 10.22 1.06
C THR A 16 -0.79 11.10 0.49
N TYR A 17 -1.12 12.35 0.21
CA TYR A 17 -0.19 13.34 -0.30
C TYR A 17 -0.05 14.50 0.68
N ARG A 18 1.18 14.97 0.86
CA ARG A 18 1.49 16.22 1.53
C ARG A 18 2.13 17.16 0.51
N PHE A 19 1.88 18.46 0.64
CA PHE A 19 2.61 19.46 -0.12
C PHE A 19 3.68 20.09 0.77
N ASP A 20 4.91 20.19 0.26
CA ASP A 20 5.96 20.94 0.96
C ASP A 20 5.76 22.45 0.81
N SER A 21 6.60 23.26 1.46
CA SER A 21 6.57 24.71 1.36
C SER A 21 6.80 25.24 -0.07
N ALA A 22 7.36 24.42 -0.95
CA ALA A 22 7.51 24.70 -2.38
C ALA A 22 6.34 24.19 -3.24
N ALA A 23 5.22 23.79 -2.63
CA ALA A 23 4.04 23.24 -3.31
C ALA A 23 4.31 21.97 -4.15
N ARG A 24 5.37 21.22 -3.85
CA ARG A 24 5.66 19.93 -4.49
C ARG A 24 4.90 18.84 -3.76
N SER A 25 4.32 17.92 -4.52
CA SER A 25 3.63 16.76 -3.97
C SER A 25 4.63 15.73 -3.43
N VAL A 26 4.43 15.38 -2.18
CA VAL A 26 5.15 14.32 -1.49
C VAL A 26 4.17 13.21 -1.13
N ALA A 27 4.37 12.03 -1.70
CA ALA A 27 3.59 10.87 -1.34
C ALA A 27 4.04 10.31 0.02
N LEU A 28 3.09 10.16 0.93
CA LEU A 28 3.33 9.52 2.22
C LEU A 28 3.09 8.01 2.07
N LEU A 29 4.18 7.27 2.04
CA LEU A 29 4.19 5.81 1.97
C LEU A 29 4.25 5.22 3.38
N PRO A 30 3.71 4.01 3.60
CA PRO A 30 3.90 3.31 4.87
C PRO A 30 5.38 3.10 5.12
N ALA A 31 5.84 3.31 6.36
CA ALA A 31 7.24 3.04 6.70
C ALA A 31 7.59 1.55 6.74
N ARG A 32 6.59 0.65 6.75
CA ARG A 32 6.76 -0.79 6.89
C ARG A 32 6.04 -1.58 5.81
N CYS A 33 6.50 -2.81 5.59
CA CYS A 33 5.86 -3.75 4.68
C CYS A 33 4.46 -4.12 5.18
N LYS A 34 3.66 -4.74 4.30
CA LYS A 34 2.28 -5.12 4.57
C LYS A 34 2.08 -6.03 5.78
N LEU A 35 3.10 -6.82 6.08
CA LEU A 35 3.14 -7.73 7.23
C LEU A 35 3.69 -7.08 8.50
N GLY A 36 4.15 -5.82 8.44
CA GLY A 36 4.79 -5.13 9.56
C GLY A 36 6.16 -5.66 9.96
N ARG A 37 6.71 -6.65 9.23
CA ARG A 37 7.97 -7.34 9.55
C ARG A 37 9.22 -6.56 9.16
N HIS A 38 9.14 -5.77 8.10
CA HIS A 38 10.29 -5.09 7.50
C HIS A 38 10.03 -3.60 7.37
N THR A 39 11.00 -2.77 7.77
CA THR A 39 10.98 -1.32 7.53
C THR A 39 11.44 -1.03 6.11
N LEU A 40 10.61 -0.37 5.31
CA LEU A 40 10.83 -0.13 3.88
C LEU A 40 12.07 0.76 3.63
N GLY A 41 12.42 1.66 4.55
CA GLY A 41 13.64 2.47 4.44
C GLY A 41 14.97 1.69 4.55
N HIS A 42 14.97 0.56 5.26
CA HIS A 42 16.18 -0.23 5.49
C HIS A 42 16.24 -1.49 4.61
N SER A 43 15.09 -2.10 4.33
CA SER A 43 15.02 -3.46 3.76
C SER A 43 14.99 -3.48 2.23
N GLN A 44 15.26 -2.33 1.60
CA GLN A 44 15.08 -2.07 0.16
C GLN A 44 13.63 -2.32 -0.31
N PHE A 45 13.03 -1.30 -0.88
CA PHE A 45 11.66 -1.37 -1.37
C PHE A 45 11.55 -0.76 -2.75
N ARG A 46 10.50 -1.14 -3.46
CA ARG A 46 10.16 -0.62 -4.78
C ARG A 46 8.77 -0.03 -4.75
N ALA A 47 8.68 1.29 -4.87
CA ALA A 47 7.41 1.99 -5.08
C ALA A 47 7.27 2.37 -6.55
N VAL A 48 6.16 1.98 -7.18
CA VAL A 48 5.81 2.36 -8.55
C VAL A 48 4.41 2.96 -8.54
N VAL A 49 4.27 4.15 -9.09
CA VAL A 49 2.96 4.77 -9.34
C VAL A 49 2.65 4.61 -10.82
N HIS A 50 1.54 3.95 -11.14
CA HIS A 50 1.08 3.73 -12.51
C HIS A 50 -0.45 3.72 -12.56
N ASP A 51 -1.03 4.31 -13.59
CA ASP A 51 -2.49 4.30 -13.85
C ASP A 51 -3.37 4.76 -12.66
N GLY A 52 -2.87 5.69 -11.83
CA GLY A 52 -3.61 6.11 -10.63
C GLY A 52 -3.59 5.08 -9.49
N GLU A 53 -2.63 4.16 -9.50
CA GLU A 53 -2.36 3.22 -8.42
C GLU A 53 -0.89 3.32 -7.99
N ALA A 54 -0.63 3.28 -6.69
CA ALA A 54 0.69 3.20 -6.11
C ALA A 54 0.90 1.79 -5.55
N HIS A 55 1.88 1.09 -6.14
CA HIS A 55 2.31 -0.24 -5.75
C HIS A 55 3.62 -0.14 -4.98
N ILE A 56 3.60 -0.45 -3.69
CA ILE A 56 4.78 -0.41 -2.82
C ILE A 56 5.16 -1.83 -2.42
N SER A 57 6.19 -2.36 -3.06
CA SER A 57 6.71 -3.72 -2.89
C SER A 57 7.90 -3.76 -1.95
N CYS A 58 7.85 -4.64 -0.93
CA CYS A 58 8.99 -4.97 -0.10
C CYS A 58 9.79 -6.11 -0.73
N LEU A 59 11.06 -5.87 -1.08
CA LEU A 59 11.88 -6.88 -1.75
C LEU A 59 12.16 -8.09 -0.85
N ALA A 60 12.36 -7.88 0.46
CA ALA A 60 12.55 -8.96 1.41
C ALA A 60 11.32 -9.90 1.52
N CYS A 61 10.11 -9.34 1.56
CA CYS A 61 8.89 -10.17 1.55
C CYS A 61 8.63 -10.79 0.18
N ALA A 62 9.03 -10.14 -0.91
CA ALA A 62 8.92 -10.69 -2.25
C ALA A 62 9.79 -11.96 -2.41
N THR A 63 10.99 -11.97 -1.81
CA THR A 63 11.85 -13.17 -1.76
C THR A 63 11.21 -14.32 -0.97
N ASP A 64 10.45 -14.02 0.08
CA ASP A 64 9.76 -15.02 0.91
C ASP A 64 8.45 -15.55 0.28
N GLY A 65 8.02 -14.97 -0.86
CA GLY A 65 6.76 -15.32 -1.52
C GLY A 65 5.50 -14.87 -0.76
N ALA A 66 5.66 -14.03 0.26
CA ALA A 66 4.55 -13.51 1.04
C ALA A 66 3.87 -12.31 0.37
N ASP A 67 2.71 -11.91 0.90
CA ASP A 67 2.00 -10.69 0.49
C ASP A 67 2.87 -9.46 0.80
N HIS A 68 3.53 -8.95 -0.24
CA HIS A 68 4.66 -8.04 -0.12
C HIS A 68 4.40 -6.66 -0.72
N PHE A 69 3.25 -6.46 -1.37
CA PHE A 69 2.91 -5.20 -2.03
C PHE A 69 1.70 -4.53 -1.36
N TRP A 70 1.83 -3.24 -1.08
CA TRP A 70 0.69 -2.37 -0.78
C TRP A 70 0.10 -1.86 -2.09
N ARG A 71 -1.22 -1.92 -2.24
CA ARG A 71 -1.96 -1.30 -3.36
C ARG A 71 -2.74 -0.10 -2.87
N LEU A 72 -2.27 1.10 -3.20
CA LEU A 72 -2.90 2.34 -2.76
C LEU A 72 -3.46 3.11 -3.95
N ALA A 73 -4.68 3.63 -3.84
CA ALA A 73 -5.28 4.48 -4.87
C ALA A 73 -4.56 5.83 -4.94
N SER A 74 -4.02 6.18 -6.08
CA SER A 74 -3.40 7.47 -6.35
C SER A 74 -4.33 8.37 -7.17
N THR A 75 -4.75 9.48 -6.61
CA THR A 75 -5.64 10.45 -7.29
C THR A 75 -4.89 11.57 -8.01
N SER A 76 -3.55 11.62 -7.91
CA SER A 76 -2.72 12.72 -8.40
C SER A 76 -1.67 12.23 -9.40
N PRO A 77 -1.15 13.09 -10.29
CA PRO A 77 0.05 12.79 -11.06
C PRO A 77 1.19 12.32 -10.15
N ALA A 78 2.13 11.56 -10.73
CA ALA A 78 3.23 10.95 -10.00
C ALA A 78 3.93 11.99 -9.11
N PRO A 79 4.03 11.72 -7.79
CA PRO A 79 4.59 12.67 -6.83
C PRO A 79 6.06 12.96 -7.14
N ALA A 80 6.50 14.19 -6.86
CA ALA A 80 7.89 14.58 -7.04
C ALA A 80 8.82 13.90 -6.03
N SER A 81 8.28 13.49 -4.87
CA SER A 81 9.04 12.82 -3.81
C SER A 81 8.15 11.88 -3.01
N ALA A 82 8.75 10.96 -2.27
CA ALA A 82 8.05 10.07 -1.36
C ALA A 82 8.71 10.09 0.02
N GLU A 83 7.90 10.09 1.07
CA GLU A 83 8.33 10.02 2.47
C GLU A 83 7.72 8.80 3.14
N LEU A 84 8.48 8.19 4.04
CA LEU A 84 8.04 7.04 4.83
C LEU A 84 7.43 7.55 6.15
N SER A 85 6.25 7.04 6.51
CA SER A 85 5.55 7.41 7.74
C SER A 85 5.02 6.16 8.44
N ASP A 86 5.37 5.99 9.73
CA ASP A 86 4.81 4.93 10.57
C ASP A 86 3.31 5.14 10.83
N GLU A 87 2.86 6.38 10.98
CA GLU A 87 1.42 6.70 11.13
C GLU A 87 0.62 6.20 9.92
N ARG A 88 1.15 6.39 8.70
CA ARG A 88 0.52 5.86 7.48
C ARG A 88 0.48 4.34 7.47
N TYR A 89 1.49 3.68 8.03
CA TYR A 89 1.47 2.22 8.17
C TYR A 89 0.36 1.78 9.14
N ASP A 90 0.25 2.41 10.31
CA ASP A 90 -0.75 2.03 11.32
C ASP A 90 -2.19 2.21 10.81
N GLU A 91 -2.47 3.31 10.10
CA GLU A 91 -3.77 3.56 9.46
C GLU A 91 -4.12 2.46 8.44
N LEU A 92 -3.18 2.08 7.57
CA LEU A 92 -3.39 1.06 6.55
C LEU A 92 -3.52 -0.34 7.16
N ALA A 93 -2.71 -0.67 8.18
CA ALA A 93 -2.77 -1.93 8.90
C ALA A 93 -4.11 -2.10 9.64
N LEU A 94 -4.62 -1.03 10.26
CA LEU A 94 -5.94 -1.03 10.90
C LEU A 94 -7.03 -1.26 9.86
N ARG A 95 -7.02 -0.52 8.74
CA ARG A 95 -7.99 -0.68 7.66
C ARG A 95 -8.01 -2.10 7.10
N ARG A 96 -6.83 -2.68 6.86
CA ARG A 96 -6.70 -4.08 6.40
C ARG A 96 -7.33 -5.05 7.41
N THR A 97 -7.07 -4.86 8.70
CA THR A 97 -7.66 -5.69 9.77
C THR A 97 -9.17 -5.56 9.79
N GLN A 98 -9.70 -4.33 9.68
CA GLN A 98 -11.14 -4.08 9.61
C GLN A 98 -11.77 -4.76 8.39
N MET A 99 -11.15 -4.65 7.21
CA MET A 99 -11.67 -5.31 6.00
C MET A 99 -11.67 -6.83 6.13
N ALA A 100 -10.61 -7.42 6.70
CA ALA A 100 -10.55 -8.86 6.97
C ALA A 100 -11.66 -9.31 7.93
N LEU A 101 -11.94 -8.53 8.98
CA LEU A 101 -13.03 -8.79 9.92
C LEU A 101 -14.41 -8.67 9.26
N SER A 102 -14.61 -7.66 8.40
CA SER A 102 -15.87 -7.51 7.64
C SER A 102 -16.13 -8.65 6.68
N GLN A 103 -15.09 -9.16 6.00
CA GLN A 103 -15.20 -10.32 5.11
C GLN A 103 -15.48 -11.61 5.87
N ALA A 104 -14.84 -11.81 7.03
CA ALA A 104 -15.09 -12.98 7.87
C ALA A 104 -16.52 -12.99 8.44
N GLY A 105 -17.08 -11.82 8.76
CA GLY A 105 -18.47 -11.69 9.25
C GLY A 105 -19.55 -11.95 8.18
N LEU A 106 -19.24 -11.78 6.90
CA LEU A 106 -20.18 -12.03 5.78
C LEU A 106 -20.30 -13.52 5.39
N HIS A 107 -19.39 -14.38 5.84
CA HIS A 107 -19.42 -15.83 5.57
C HIS A 107 -20.07 -16.66 6.68
N GLY A 108 -20.75 -16.03 7.64
CA GLY A 108 -21.36 -16.71 8.81
C GLY A 108 -22.83 -16.38 9.03
N ALA A 109 -23.67 -16.46 7.98
CA ALA A 109 -25.13 -16.39 8.09
C ALA A 109 -25.79 -17.57 7.37
#